data_AF-A0A158QMW6-F1
#
_entry.id   AF-A0A158QMW6-F1
#
_cell.length_a   1.000
_cell.length_b   1.000
_cell.length_c   1.000
_cell.angle_alpha   90.00
_cell.angle_beta   90.00
_cell.angle_gamma   90.00
#
_symmetry.space_group_name_H-M   'P 1'
#
loop_
_entity.id
_entity.type
_entity.pdbx_description
1 polymer ?
#
loop_
_entity_poly.entity_id
_entity_poly.type
_entity_poly.pdbx_seq_one_letter_code
_entity_poly.pdbx_strand_id
1 'polypeptide(L)'
;MLLQTYKPKRRDTIASAVRNCTGDLRISLITLWINLLGHMSLGSVVYQNITRRFSTLFLAASVGAFLVNYTFDAVTDTIWDRVNAGKQWKDIKAQLENQAE
;
A
#
# COMPACT_ATOMS: atom_id res chain seq x y z
N MET A 1 -39.25 -41.11 51.33
CA MET A 1 -40.30 -40.45 50.53
C MET A 1 -39.62 -39.32 49.77
N LEU A 2 -39.48 -39.50 48.45
CA LEU A 2 -38.61 -38.70 47.58
C LEU A 2 -39.28 -37.36 47.25
N LEU A 3 -38.72 -36.25 47.73
CA LEU A 3 -39.07 -34.93 47.22
C LEU A 3 -38.41 -34.76 45.85
N GLN A 4 -39.15 -35.05 44.78
CA GLN A 4 -38.75 -34.66 43.44
C GLN A 4 -38.75 -33.14 43.32
N THR A 5 -37.56 -32.57 43.13
CA THR A 5 -37.35 -31.16 42.86
C THR A 5 -37.87 -30.80 41.47
N TYR A 6 -38.91 -29.98 41.40
CA TYR A 6 -39.38 -29.36 40.17
C TYR A 6 -38.35 -28.32 39.66
N LYS A 7 -37.76 -28.55 38.47
CA LYS A 7 -36.83 -27.62 37.80
C LYS A 7 -37.50 -27.02 36.55
N PRO A 8 -37.72 -25.70 36.46
CA PRO A 8 -38.34 -25.08 35.29
C PRO A 8 -37.37 -24.99 34.09
N LYS A 9 -37.76 -25.59 32.96
CA LYS A 9 -37.04 -25.77 31.66
C LYS A 9 -37.19 -24.58 30.69
N ARG A 10 -37.19 -23.33 31.19
CA ARG A 10 -37.45 -22.11 30.36
C ARG A 10 -36.40 -21.01 30.51
N ARG A 11 -35.24 -21.30 31.11
CA ARG A 11 -34.15 -20.31 31.27
C ARG A 11 -32.95 -20.60 30.36
N ASP A 12 -32.86 -21.81 29.86
CA ASP A 12 -31.79 -22.33 29.04
C ASP A 12 -31.88 -21.81 27.59
N THR A 13 -33.09 -21.75 27.00
CA THR A 13 -33.29 -21.32 25.60
C THR A 13 -33.14 -19.80 25.40
N ILE A 14 -33.57 -19.00 26.39
CA ILE A 14 -33.45 -17.54 26.33
C ILE A 14 -31.98 -17.12 26.55
N ALA A 15 -31.28 -17.81 27.45
CA ALA A 15 -29.87 -17.55 27.70
C ALA A 15 -28.97 -17.87 26.49
N SER A 16 -29.28 -18.90 25.70
CA SER A 16 -28.56 -19.16 24.44
C SER A 16 -28.89 -18.16 23.34
N ALA A 17 -30.14 -17.69 23.25
CA ALA A 17 -30.53 -16.67 22.28
C ALA A 17 -29.88 -15.29 22.56
N VAL A 18 -29.84 -14.87 23.83
CA VAL A 18 -29.21 -13.59 24.24
C VAL A 18 -27.71 -13.59 23.96
N ARG A 19 -27.01 -14.72 24.22
CA ARG A 19 -25.56 -14.84 23.94
C ARG A 19 -25.23 -14.67 22.46
N ASN A 20 -26.06 -15.20 21.56
CA ASN A 20 -25.85 -15.10 20.12
C ASN A 20 -26.12 -13.67 19.60
N CYS A 21 -27.13 -12.96 20.13
CA CYS A 21 -27.38 -11.55 19.75
C CYS A 21 -26.32 -10.57 20.28
N THR A 22 -25.69 -10.84 21.44
CA THR A 22 -24.64 -9.97 21.99
C THR A 22 -23.27 -10.10 21.31
N GLY A 23 -23.03 -11.22 20.60
CA GLY A 23 -21.80 -11.41 19.80
C GLY A 23 -21.76 -10.54 18.56
N ASP A 24 -22.88 -10.41 17.86
CA ASP A 24 -23.00 -9.64 16.61
C ASP A 24 -22.80 -8.12 16.80
N LEU A 25 -23.30 -7.55 17.90
CA LEU A 25 -23.17 -6.13 18.19
C LEU A 25 -21.72 -5.71 18.49
N ARG A 26 -20.93 -6.57 19.14
CA ARG A 26 -19.52 -6.30 19.45
C ARG A 26 -18.64 -6.37 18.20
N ILE A 27 -18.89 -7.34 17.31
CA ILE A 27 -18.16 -7.46 16.04
C ILE A 27 -18.54 -6.30 15.11
N SER A 28 -19.81 -5.88 15.10
CA SER A 28 -20.29 -4.75 14.31
C SER A 28 -19.65 -3.42 14.74
N LEU A 29 -19.54 -3.14 16.05
CA LEU A 29 -18.89 -1.93 16.57
C LEU A 29 -17.39 -1.86 16.28
N ILE A 30 -16.67 -2.99 16.35
CA ILE A 30 -15.24 -3.04 16.03
C ILE A 30 -15.01 -2.84 14.52
N THR A 31 -15.84 -3.46 13.69
CA THR A 31 -15.77 -3.31 12.22
C THR A 31 -16.17 -1.89 11.79
N LEU A 32 -17.14 -1.28 12.46
CA LEU A 32 -17.52 0.13 12.25
C LEU A 32 -16.39 1.08 12.66
N TRP A 33 -15.69 0.82 13.76
CA TRP A 33 -14.51 1.61 14.17
C TRP A 33 -13.33 1.48 13.20
N ILE A 34 -13.09 0.29 12.64
CA ILE A 34 -12.02 0.07 11.64
C ILE A 34 -12.35 0.79 10.32
N ASN A 35 -13.61 0.78 9.88
CA ASN A 35 -14.01 1.47 8.64
C ASN A 35 -14.19 2.99 8.81
N LEU A 36 -14.43 3.47 10.03
CA LEU A 36 -14.60 4.90 10.36
C LEU A 36 -13.24 5.62 10.54
N LEU A 37 -12.18 4.88 10.88
CA LEU A 37 -10.79 5.34 10.79
C LEU A 37 -10.38 5.33 9.30
N GLY A 38 -11.01 6.23 8.55
CA GLY A 38 -10.95 6.29 7.11
C GLY A 38 -9.54 6.20 6.56
N HIS A 39 -9.38 5.37 5.53
CA HIS A 39 -8.21 5.35 4.67
C HIS A 39 -7.98 6.77 4.14
N MET A 40 -6.97 7.46 4.66
CA MET A 40 -6.45 8.64 3.98
C MET A 40 -5.96 8.17 2.61
N SER A 41 -6.72 8.52 1.57
CA SER A 41 -6.31 8.23 0.19
C SER A 41 -4.95 8.88 -0.06
N LEU A 42 -4.04 8.15 -0.71
CA LEU A 42 -2.73 8.67 -1.08
C LEU A 42 -2.85 10.00 -1.85
N GLY A 43 -3.90 10.13 -2.66
CA GLY A 43 -4.21 11.37 -3.38
C GLY A 43 -4.58 12.54 -2.45
N SER A 44 -5.24 12.27 -1.32
CA SER A 44 -5.55 13.28 -0.31
C SER A 44 -4.27 13.83 0.33
N VAL A 45 -3.32 12.93 0.64
CA VAL A 45 -2.02 13.28 1.22
C VAL A 45 -1.18 14.10 0.25
N VAL A 46 -1.12 13.71 -1.02
CA VAL A 46 -0.40 14.47 -2.06
C VAL A 46 -1.05 15.84 -2.27
N TYR A 47 -2.38 15.89 -2.31
CA TYR A 47 -3.11 17.13 -2.49
C TYR A 47 -2.82 18.12 -1.36
N GLN A 48 -2.91 17.67 -0.11
CA GLN A 48 -2.74 18.50 1.07
C GLN A 48 -1.31 19.01 1.24
N ASN A 49 -0.29 18.19 0.92
CA ASN A 49 1.11 18.51 1.17
C ASN A 49 1.80 19.21 -0.01
N ILE A 50 1.47 18.84 -1.25
CA ILE A 50 2.22 19.28 -2.42
C ILE A 50 1.40 20.28 -3.23
N THR A 51 0.18 19.92 -3.65
CA THR A 51 -0.55 20.70 -4.67
C THR A 51 -1.41 21.83 -4.11
N ARG A 52 -1.75 21.81 -2.81
CA ARG A 52 -2.65 22.79 -2.18
C ARG A 52 -2.11 24.22 -2.20
N ARG A 53 -0.79 24.42 -2.08
CA ARG A 53 -0.16 25.76 -2.09
C ARG A 53 0.69 25.91 -3.35
N PHE A 54 0.55 27.03 -4.05
CA PHE A 54 1.28 27.27 -5.29
C PHE A 54 2.80 27.28 -5.11
N SER A 55 3.30 27.82 -3.98
CA SER A 55 4.72 27.84 -3.66
C SER A 55 5.32 26.44 -3.46
N THR A 56 4.61 25.54 -2.77
CA THR A 56 5.07 24.16 -2.57
C THR A 56 4.96 23.33 -3.84
N LEU A 57 3.92 23.59 -4.65
CA LEU A 57 3.75 22.97 -5.95
C LEU A 57 4.87 23.37 -6.91
N PHE A 58 5.20 24.66 -6.98
CA PHE A 58 6.28 25.16 -7.84
C PHE A 58 7.63 24.56 -7.43
N LEU A 59 7.95 24.56 -6.13
CA LEU A 59 9.17 23.94 -5.62
C LEU A 59 9.24 22.45 -5.96
N ALA A 60 8.15 21.70 -5.70
CA ALA A 60 8.08 20.28 -6.00
C ALA A 60 8.21 19.99 -7.50
N ALA A 61 7.62 20.84 -8.37
CA ALA A 61 7.74 20.72 -9.81
C ALA A 61 9.16 21.01 -10.30
N SER A 62 9.82 22.05 -9.80
CA SER A 62 11.21 22.35 -10.16
C SER A 62 12.16 21.24 -9.73
N VAL A 63 12.10 20.80 -8.47
CA VAL A 63 12.93 19.69 -7.96
C VAL A 63 12.60 18.39 -8.69
N GLY A 64 11.31 18.11 -8.90
CA GLY A 64 10.85 16.95 -9.65
C GLY A 64 11.39 16.92 -11.07
N ALA A 65 11.41 18.05 -11.77
CA ALA A 65 11.95 18.15 -13.12
C ALA A 65 13.44 17.79 -13.18
N PHE A 66 14.26 18.29 -12.25
CA PHE A 66 15.69 17.92 -12.18
C PHE A 66 15.89 16.44 -11.89
N LEU A 67 15.14 15.90 -10.92
CA LEU A 67 15.24 14.49 -10.56
C LEU A 67 14.81 13.58 -11.71
N VAL A 68 13.70 13.91 -12.37
CA VAL A 68 13.21 13.18 -13.54
C VAL A 68 14.23 13.23 -14.65
N ASN A 69 14.78 14.38 -15.02
CA ASN A 69 15.79 14.45 -16.08
C ASN A 69 17.01 13.56 -15.78
N TYR A 70 17.60 13.69 -14.58
CA TYR A 70 18.77 12.90 -14.21
C TYR A 70 18.49 11.38 -14.22
N THR A 71 17.36 10.98 -13.65
CA THR A 71 16.97 9.56 -13.62
C THR A 71 16.58 9.04 -15.00
N PHE A 72 15.93 9.87 -15.82
CA PHE A 72 15.48 9.51 -17.15
C PHE A 72 16.66 9.31 -18.10
N ASP A 73 17.67 10.17 -18.05
CA ASP A 73 18.89 10.02 -18.86
C ASP A 73 19.60 8.71 -18.51
N ALA A 74 19.83 8.45 -17.21
CA ALA A 74 20.48 7.22 -16.77
C ALA A 74 19.68 5.96 -17.14
N VAL A 75 18.35 5.99 -16.96
CA VAL A 75 17.49 4.86 -17.32
C VAL A 75 17.53 4.63 -18.83
N THR A 76 17.40 5.69 -19.61
CA THR A 76 17.38 5.62 -21.08
C THR A 76 18.70 5.06 -21.61
N ASP A 77 19.83 5.52 -21.10
CA ASP A 77 21.15 4.99 -21.46
C ASP A 77 21.26 3.50 -21.13
N THR A 78 20.81 3.08 -19.95
CA THR A 78 20.87 1.65 -19.58
C THR A 78 19.95 0.77 -20.42
N ILE A 79 18.82 1.30 -20.88
CA ILE A 79 17.91 0.59 -21.78
C ILE A 79 18.57 0.51 -23.16
N TRP A 80 19.13 1.61 -23.64
CA TRP A 80 19.79 1.70 -24.93
C TRP A 80 21.00 0.76 -25.05
N ASP A 81 21.80 0.67 -23.99
CA ASP A 81 22.97 -0.21 -23.90
C ASP A 81 22.57 -1.68 -23.91
N ARG A 82 21.50 -2.04 -23.20
CA ARG A 82 20.98 -3.42 -23.22
C ARG A 82 20.44 -3.82 -24.59
N VAL A 83 19.74 -2.90 -25.26
CA VAL A 83 19.16 -3.17 -26.58
C VAL A 83 20.23 -3.25 -27.67
N ASN A 84 21.29 -2.47 -27.57
CA ASN A 84 22.36 -2.39 -28.57
C ASN A 84 23.67 -3.06 -28.15
N ALA A 85 23.61 -3.97 -27.17
CA ALA A 85 24.76 -4.70 -26.67
C ALA A 85 25.50 -5.40 -27.83
N GLY A 86 26.82 -5.20 -27.89
CA GLY A 86 27.70 -5.78 -28.90
C GLY A 86 27.74 -5.04 -30.24
N LYS A 87 26.92 -3.99 -30.43
CA LYS A 87 27.00 -3.10 -31.60
C LYS A 87 27.58 -1.73 -31.28
N GLN A 88 27.65 -1.38 -30.01
CA GLN A 88 28.16 -0.08 -29.59
C GLN A 88 29.69 -0.07 -29.64
N TRP A 89 30.26 1.09 -30.00
CA TRP A 89 31.70 1.27 -30.08
C TRP A 89 32.42 0.92 -28.77
N LYS A 90 31.80 1.22 -27.62
CA LYS A 90 32.36 0.87 -26.30
C LYS A 90 32.53 -0.64 -26.11
N ASP A 91 31.62 -1.45 -26.62
CA ASP A 91 31.71 -2.91 -26.53
C ASP A 91 32.75 -3.47 -27.50
N ILE A 92 32.79 -2.94 -28.73
CA ILE A 92 33.77 -3.34 -29.76
C ILE A 92 35.19 -2.97 -29.32
N LYS A 93 35.37 -1.77 -28.79
CA LYS A 93 36.67 -1.32 -28.28
C LYS A 93 37.15 -2.20 -27.13
N ALA A 94 36.27 -2.55 -26.19
CA ALA A 94 36.61 -3.45 -25.08
C ALA A 94 37.05 -4.84 -25.60
N GLN A 95 36.42 -5.36 -26.66
CA GLN A 95 36.86 -6.61 -27.28
C GLN A 95 38.25 -6.49 -27.92
N LEU A 96 38.54 -5.38 -28.60
CA LEU A 96 39.84 -5.17 -29.25
C LEU A 96 40.98 -5.00 -28.24
N GLU A 97 40.75 -4.28 -27.14
CA GLU A 97 41.75 -4.12 -26.08
C GLU A 97 42.09 -5.47 -25.43
N ASN A 98 41.09 -6.32 -25.16
CA ASN A 98 41.30 -7.66 -24.64
C ASN A 98 42.01 -8.62 -25.62
N GLN A 99 42.00 -8.33 -26.93
CA GLN A 99 42.68 -9.14 -27.95
C GLN A 99 44.15 -8.74 -28.18
N ALA A 100 44.55 -7.56 -27.71
CA ALA A 100 45.91 -7.05 -27.86
C ALA A 100 46.85 -7.49 -26.72
N GLU A 101 46.30 -8.04 -25.63
CA GLU A 101 47.02 -8.73 -24.55
C GLU A 101 47.11 -10.24 -24.83
#